data_AF-A0A7A9K4F3-F1
#
_entry.id   AF-A0A7A9K4F3-F1
#
_cell.length_a   1.000
_cell.length_b   1.000
_cell.length_c   1.000
_cell.angle_alpha   90.00
_cell.angle_beta   90.00
_cell.angle_gamma   90.00
#
_symmetry.space_group_name_H-M   'P 1'
#
loop_
_entity.id
_entity.type
_entity.pdbx_description
1 polymer ?
#
loop_
_entity_poly.entity_id
_entity_poly.type
_entity_poly.pdbx_seq_one_letter_code
_entity_poly.pdbx_strand_id
1 'polypeptide(L)'
;MAIKGLEQAVENLSRISRTAVPGAAAMAINRVASSAISQSVVQVARETKVRRKLVKERARLKRATVKNPQARIKVNRGDLPVIKLGNARVVLSRRRRRKKGQRSALKGGGSVLVVGNRRIPGAFIQQLKNGRWHVMQRVAGKNRYPIDVVKIPMAVPLTTAFKQNIERIRRERLPKELGYALQHQLRMVIKR
;
A
#
# COMPACT_ATOMS: atom_id res chain seq x y z
N MET A 1 -50.89 26.98 25.12
CA MET A 1 -49.57 27.05 25.78
C MET A 1 -48.49 26.78 24.75
N ALA A 2 -47.73 27.80 24.34
CA ALA A 2 -46.57 27.60 23.47
C ALA A 2 -45.39 27.13 24.32
N ILE A 3 -44.90 25.90 24.09
CA ILE A 3 -43.74 25.38 24.78
C ILE A 3 -42.53 26.18 24.33
N LYS A 4 -42.00 27.04 25.21
CA LYS A 4 -40.79 27.84 24.95
C LYS A 4 -39.64 26.92 24.52
N GLY A 5 -39.04 27.18 23.35
CA GLY A 5 -37.90 26.42 22.84
C GLY A 5 -38.23 25.14 22.07
N LEU A 6 -39.52 24.80 21.87
CA LEU A 6 -39.91 23.64 21.05
C LEU A 6 -39.43 23.77 19.60
N GLU A 7 -39.58 24.94 18.99
CA GLU A 7 -39.10 25.22 17.63
C GLU A 7 -37.58 25.07 17.52
N GLN A 8 -36.83 25.55 18.51
CA GLN A 8 -35.38 25.41 18.56
C GLN A 8 -34.94 23.95 18.70
N ALA A 9 -35.66 23.17 19.50
CA ALA A 9 -35.41 21.74 19.66
C ALA A 9 -35.70 20.97 18.34
N VAL A 10 -36.81 21.29 17.67
CA VAL A 10 -37.16 20.70 16.36
C VAL A 10 -36.12 21.08 15.29
N GLU A 11 -35.68 22.33 15.26
CA GLU A 11 -34.64 22.78 14.34
C GLU A 11 -33.31 22.06 14.60
N ASN A 12 -32.90 21.94 15.86
CA ASN A 12 -31.70 21.21 16.26
C ASN A 12 -31.77 19.73 15.84
N LEU A 13 -32.91 19.06 16.06
CA LEU A 13 -33.13 17.67 15.61
C LEU A 13 -33.04 17.56 14.07
N SER A 14 -33.62 18.51 13.35
CA SER A 14 -33.57 18.54 11.88
C SER A 14 -32.14 18.69 11.35
N ARG A 15 -31.33 19.53 12.00
CA ARG A 15 -29.91 19.72 11.67
C ARG A 15 -29.10 18.48 11.99
N ILE A 16 -29.35 17.83 13.13
CA ILE A 16 -28.67 16.58 13.48
C ILE A 16 -28.89 15.51 12.40
N SER A 17 -30.14 15.30 12.00
CA SER A 17 -30.50 14.32 10.98
C SER A 17 -29.88 14.65 9.61
N ARG A 18 -29.98 15.91 9.16
CA ARG A 18 -29.56 16.30 7.81
C ARG A 18 -28.05 16.49 7.65
N THR A 19 -27.34 16.93 8.69
CA THR A 19 -25.92 17.30 8.58
C THR A 19 -25.02 16.52 9.52
N ALA A 20 -25.35 16.45 10.81
CA ALA A 20 -24.46 15.87 11.82
C ALA A 20 -24.27 14.36 11.59
N VAL A 21 -25.35 13.60 11.38
CA VAL A 21 -25.29 12.14 11.19
C VAL A 21 -24.57 11.76 9.89
N PRO A 22 -24.91 12.33 8.71
CA PRO A 22 -24.18 12.05 7.48
C PRO A 22 -22.71 12.50 7.52
N GLY A 23 -22.42 13.64 8.16
CA GLY A 23 -21.06 14.13 8.36
C GLY A 23 -20.23 13.19 9.24
N ALA A 24 -20.81 12.72 10.34
CA ALA A 24 -20.18 11.75 11.23
C ALA A 24 -19.93 10.41 10.53
N ALA A 25 -20.92 9.91 9.78
CA ALA A 25 -20.79 8.67 9.02
C ALA A 25 -19.65 8.74 8.01
N ALA A 26 -19.59 9.81 7.20
CA ALA A 26 -18.52 10.01 6.23
C ALA A 26 -17.14 10.11 6.92
N MET A 27 -17.06 10.80 8.06
CA MET A 27 -15.83 10.92 8.85
C MET A 27 -15.35 9.56 9.35
N ALA A 28 -16.23 8.79 10.01
CA ALA A 28 -15.89 7.49 10.57
C ALA A 28 -15.44 6.51 9.48
N ILE A 29 -16.16 6.43 8.36
CA ILE A 29 -15.83 5.56 7.23
C ILE A 29 -14.44 5.91 6.65
N ASN A 30 -14.13 7.20 6.50
CA ASN A 30 -12.84 7.63 5.99
C ASN A 30 -11.67 7.30 6.94
N ARG A 31 -11.88 7.37 8.26
CA ARG A 31 -10.87 6.98 9.26
C ARG A 31 -10.63 5.48 9.30
N VAL A 32 -11.70 4.69 9.24
CA VAL A 32 -11.64 3.22 9.15
C VAL A 32 -10.91 2.80 7.87
N ALA A 33 -11.27 3.38 6.72
CA ALA A 33 -10.62 3.08 5.45
C ALA A 33 -9.13 3.45 5.44
N SER A 34 -8.77 4.61 6.00
CA SER A 34 -7.36 5.03 6.12
C SER A 34 -6.55 4.12 7.05
N SER A 35 -7.18 3.65 8.13
CA SER A 35 -6.59 2.67 9.06
C SER A 35 -6.38 1.31 8.37
N ALA A 36 -7.36 0.85 7.59
CA ALA A 36 -7.26 -0.39 6.81
C ALA A 36 -6.14 -0.36 5.77
N ILE A 37 -5.97 0.75 5.06
CA ILE A 37 -4.82 0.91 4.16
C ILE A 37 -3.53 0.83 4.94
N SER A 38 -3.43 1.56 6.07
CA SER A 38 -2.19 1.65 6.84
C SER A 38 -1.77 0.29 7.42
N GLN A 39 -2.70 -0.47 8.02
CA GLN A 39 -2.39 -1.80 8.55
C GLN A 39 -2.06 -2.80 7.44
N SER A 40 -2.81 -2.81 6.34
CA SER A 40 -2.54 -3.69 5.18
C SER A 40 -1.17 -3.42 4.57
N VAL A 41 -0.81 -2.15 4.41
CA VAL A 41 0.51 -1.72 3.90
C VAL A 41 1.63 -2.21 4.81
N VAL A 42 1.46 -2.16 6.12
CA VAL A 42 2.47 -2.64 7.08
C VAL A 42 2.66 -4.15 6.96
N GLN A 43 1.58 -4.92 6.88
CA GLN A 43 1.64 -6.37 6.72
C GLN A 43 2.34 -6.76 5.41
N VAL A 44 1.93 -6.18 4.28
CA VAL A 44 2.51 -6.50 2.96
C VAL A 44 3.97 -6.08 2.88
N ALA A 45 4.34 -4.92 3.44
CA ALA A 45 5.72 -4.45 3.47
C ALA A 45 6.63 -5.41 4.25
N ARG A 46 6.15 -5.99 5.35
CA ARG A 46 6.89 -6.98 6.14
C ARG A 46 7.07 -8.29 5.38
N GLU A 47 6.00 -8.81 4.79
CA GLU A 47 6.01 -10.07 4.03
C GLU A 47 6.91 -9.99 2.79
N THR A 48 6.76 -8.94 1.99
CA THR A 48 7.49 -8.76 0.72
C THR A 48 8.87 -8.12 0.89
N LYS A 49 9.21 -7.65 2.10
CA LYS A 49 10.43 -6.89 2.42
C LYS A 49 10.62 -5.65 1.54
N VAL A 50 9.50 -4.98 1.19
CA VAL A 50 9.45 -3.75 0.39
C VAL A 50 9.15 -2.56 1.29
N ARG A 51 9.69 -1.37 0.98
CA ARG A 51 9.42 -0.15 1.75
C ARG A 51 7.92 0.19 1.74
N ARG A 52 7.37 0.55 2.90
CA ARG A 52 5.94 0.89 3.08
C ARG A 52 5.44 1.96 2.10
N LYS A 53 6.27 2.97 1.78
CA LYS A 53 5.92 4.03 0.82
C LYS A 53 5.52 3.47 -0.55
N LEU A 54 6.34 2.56 -1.11
CA LEU A 54 6.09 1.94 -2.41
C LEU A 54 4.84 1.05 -2.41
N VAL A 55 4.53 0.43 -1.28
CA VAL A 55 3.31 -0.37 -1.12
C VAL A 55 2.08 0.55 -1.00
N LYS A 56 2.20 1.65 -0.25
CA LYS A 56 1.12 2.65 -0.08
C LYS A 56 0.74 3.32 -1.39
N GLU A 57 1.72 3.65 -2.24
CA GLU A 57 1.49 4.24 -3.57
C GLU A 57 0.62 3.36 -4.50
N ARG A 58 0.50 2.06 -4.20
CA ARG A 58 -0.34 1.13 -4.97
C ARG A 58 -1.82 1.19 -4.58
N ALA A 59 -2.15 1.77 -3.42
CA ALA A 59 -3.51 1.86 -2.92
C ALA A 59 -4.05 3.28 -3.06
N ARG A 60 -5.18 3.44 -3.74
CA ARG A 60 -5.89 4.71 -3.89
C ARG A 60 -7.22 4.65 -3.12
N LEU A 61 -7.46 5.65 -2.28
CA LEU A 61 -8.69 5.80 -1.51
C LEU A 61 -9.61 6.82 -2.19
N LYS A 62 -10.78 6.39 -2.64
CA LYS A 62 -11.90 7.28 -2.92
C LYS A 62 -12.68 7.44 -1.61
N ARG A 63 -12.67 8.65 -1.05
CA ARG A 63 -13.26 8.97 0.26
C ARG A 63 -14.79 8.98 0.18
N ALA A 64 -15.41 8.64 1.31
CA ALA A 64 -16.83 8.84 1.55
C ALA A 64 -17.13 10.33 1.70
N THR A 65 -18.30 10.76 1.24
CA THR A 65 -18.83 12.12 1.38
C THR A 65 -20.19 12.06 2.06
N VAL A 66 -20.70 13.22 2.49
CA VAL A 66 -22.04 13.35 3.09
C VAL A 66 -23.14 12.75 2.19
N LYS A 67 -23.04 12.99 0.87
CA LYS A 67 -24.00 12.47 -0.12
C LYS A 67 -23.79 10.99 -0.46
N ASN A 68 -22.57 10.48 -0.30
CA ASN A 68 -22.20 9.10 -0.63
C ASN A 68 -21.36 8.50 0.51
N PRO A 69 -21.99 7.81 1.47
CA PRO A 69 -21.32 7.24 2.64
C PRO A 69 -20.57 5.94 2.31
N GLN A 70 -19.94 5.85 1.13
CA GLN A 70 -19.13 4.71 0.73
C GLN A 70 -17.70 5.14 0.42
N ALA A 71 -16.73 4.51 1.07
CA ALA A 71 -15.33 4.61 0.68
C ALA A 71 -14.92 3.42 -0.20
N ARG A 72 -14.15 3.67 -1.25
CA ARG A 72 -13.63 2.62 -2.14
C ARG A 72 -12.11 2.64 -2.16
N ILE A 73 -11.50 1.48 -1.94
CA ILE A 73 -10.05 1.30 -2.01
C ILE A 73 -9.73 0.55 -3.31
N LYS A 74 -8.95 1.17 -4.20
CA LYS A 74 -8.42 0.54 -5.42
C LYS A 74 -6.96 0.19 -5.21
N VAL A 75 -6.58 -1.07 -5.45
CA VAL A 75 -5.20 -1.55 -5.24
C VAL A 75 -4.61 -2.09 -6.54
N ASN A 76 -3.45 -1.56 -6.93
CA ASN A 76 -2.68 -2.06 -8.07
C ASN A 76 -1.93 -3.34 -7.68
N ARG A 77 -2.46 -4.48 -8.11
CA ARG A 77 -1.96 -5.83 -7.75
C ARG A 77 -0.77 -6.33 -8.57
N GLY A 78 -0.38 -5.63 -9.65
CA GLY A 78 0.74 -6.07 -10.50
C GLY A 78 2.06 -6.15 -9.75
N ASP A 79 3.00 -6.97 -10.20
CA ASP A 79 4.26 -7.17 -9.49
C ASP A 79 5.13 -5.91 -9.44
N LEU A 80 6.11 -5.89 -8.53
CA LEU A 80 7.02 -4.75 -8.38
C LEU A 80 8.35 -5.03 -9.09
N PRO A 81 8.73 -4.28 -10.14
CA PRO A 81 10.07 -4.37 -10.72
C PRO A 81 11.12 -4.02 -9.68
N VAL A 82 12.19 -4.82 -9.57
CA VAL A 82 13.21 -4.63 -8.53
C VAL A 82 13.93 -3.29 -8.68
N ILE A 83 14.06 -2.75 -9.90
CA ILE A 83 14.64 -1.41 -10.14
C ILE A 83 13.97 -0.30 -9.30
N LYS A 84 12.70 -0.47 -8.90
CA LYS A 84 11.99 0.49 -8.05
C LYS A 84 12.41 0.45 -6.57
N LEU A 85 13.22 -0.52 -6.14
CA LEU A 85 13.68 -0.60 -4.76
C LEU A 85 14.72 0.47 -4.42
N GLY A 86 15.43 1.01 -5.42
CA GLY A 86 16.43 2.06 -5.26
C GLY A 86 17.61 1.87 -6.19
N ASN A 87 18.73 2.54 -5.86
CA ASN A 87 19.94 2.51 -6.68
C ASN A 87 20.49 1.08 -6.80
N ALA A 88 20.87 0.75 -8.02
CA ALA A 88 21.49 -0.52 -8.34
C ALA A 88 23.02 -0.36 -8.31
N ARG A 89 23.70 -1.27 -7.63
CA ARG A 89 25.17 -1.32 -7.53
C ARG A 89 25.66 -2.72 -7.80
N VAL A 90 26.77 -2.85 -8.51
CA VAL A 90 27.42 -4.14 -8.73
C VAL A 90 28.39 -4.38 -7.59
N VAL A 91 28.27 -5.54 -6.93
CA VAL A 91 29.14 -5.94 -5.82
C VAL A 91 29.87 -7.22 -6.20
N LEU A 92 31.19 -7.25 -6.03
CA LEU A 92 31.99 -8.44 -6.23
C LEU A 92 31.69 -9.48 -5.15
N SER A 93 31.41 -10.72 -5.55
CA SER A 93 31.20 -11.81 -4.59
C SER A 93 32.51 -12.18 -3.90
N ARG A 94 32.55 -12.02 -2.57
CA ARG A 94 33.68 -12.46 -1.73
C ARG A 94 33.75 -13.98 -1.54
N ARG A 95 32.71 -14.73 -1.96
CA ARG A 95 32.56 -16.18 -1.70
C ARG A 95 33.49 -17.07 -2.54
N ARG A 96 33.96 -16.57 -3.69
CA ARG A 96 35.01 -17.21 -4.49
C ARG A 96 36.32 -16.48 -4.27
N ARG A 97 36.91 -16.64 -3.07
CA ARG A 97 38.25 -16.13 -2.80
C ARG A 97 39.23 -16.97 -3.63
N ARG A 98 40.10 -16.27 -4.37
CA ARG A 98 41.15 -16.82 -5.23
C ARG A 98 41.93 -17.93 -4.51
N LYS A 99 41.95 -19.16 -5.06
CA LYS A 99 43.06 -20.08 -4.79
C LYS A 99 44.30 -19.56 -5.54
N LYS A 100 45.44 -19.45 -4.86
CA LYS A 100 46.72 -19.00 -5.44
C LYS A 100 47.07 -19.95 -6.61
N GLY A 101 47.31 -19.41 -7.82
CA GLY A 101 47.76 -20.19 -8.99
C GLY A 101 46.80 -20.37 -10.18
N GLN A 102 45.50 -20.05 -10.08
CA GLN A 102 44.57 -20.26 -11.22
C GLN A 102 44.60 -19.13 -12.30
N ARG A 103 44.45 -19.46 -13.59
CA ARG A 103 44.51 -18.53 -14.76
C ARG A 103 43.25 -17.63 -14.89
N SER A 104 43.41 -16.43 -15.47
CA SER A 104 42.49 -15.26 -15.43
C SER A 104 41.19 -15.34 -16.24
N ALA A 105 41.10 -16.18 -17.27
CA ALA A 105 40.00 -16.09 -18.24
C ALA A 105 38.63 -16.61 -17.72
N LEU A 106 38.62 -17.54 -16.76
CA LEU A 106 37.39 -17.99 -16.07
C LEU A 106 37.18 -17.31 -14.69
N LYS A 107 37.96 -16.27 -14.41
CA LYS A 107 38.34 -15.83 -13.07
C LYS A 107 37.60 -14.55 -12.64
N GLY A 108 36.28 -14.57 -12.66
CA GLY A 108 35.45 -13.54 -12.02
C GLY A 108 34.84 -14.08 -10.74
N GLY A 109 35.20 -13.55 -9.57
CA GLY A 109 34.35 -13.70 -8.39
C GLY A 109 32.98 -13.12 -8.77
N GLY A 110 32.01 -13.98 -9.06
CA GLY A 110 30.80 -13.58 -9.80
C GLY A 110 30.22 -12.28 -9.27
N SER A 111 30.07 -11.28 -10.14
CA SER A 111 29.48 -10.01 -9.76
C SER A 111 27.99 -10.21 -9.48
N VAL A 112 27.51 -9.61 -8.40
CA VAL A 112 26.11 -9.70 -7.98
C VAL A 112 25.54 -8.29 -8.02
N LEU A 113 24.44 -8.14 -8.74
CA LEU A 113 23.73 -6.87 -8.75
C LEU A 113 22.95 -6.73 -7.45
N VAL A 114 23.16 -5.64 -6.74
CA VAL A 114 22.47 -5.32 -5.49
C VAL A 114 21.59 -4.11 -5.74
N VAL A 115 20.29 -4.25 -5.51
CA VAL A 115 19.30 -3.20 -5.72
C VAL A 115 18.50 -3.03 -4.45
N GLY A 116 18.67 -1.87 -3.79
CA GLY A 116 18.18 -1.67 -2.44
C GLY A 116 18.71 -2.73 -1.47
N ASN A 117 17.81 -3.48 -0.84
CA ASN A 117 18.11 -4.55 0.12
C ASN A 117 18.26 -5.95 -0.52
N ARG A 118 18.10 -6.09 -1.83
CA ARG A 118 18.12 -7.40 -2.51
C ARG A 118 19.40 -7.61 -3.30
N ARG A 119 19.94 -8.83 -3.23
CA ARG A 119 21.06 -9.31 -4.05
C ARG A 119 20.51 -10.23 -5.13
N ILE A 120 20.85 -9.94 -6.39
CA ILE A 120 20.33 -10.65 -7.56
C ILE A 120 21.52 -11.15 -8.38
N PRO A 121 21.89 -12.44 -8.24
CA PRO A 121 23.01 -13.02 -8.99
C PRO A 121 22.66 -13.20 -10.46
N GLY A 122 23.61 -12.92 -11.35
CA GLY A 122 23.41 -13.09 -12.81
C GLY A 122 22.41 -12.13 -13.43
N ALA A 123 22.04 -11.07 -12.72
CA ALA A 123 21.20 -10.00 -13.25
C ALA A 123 22.05 -8.82 -13.72
N PHE A 124 21.52 -8.09 -14.70
CA PHE A 124 22.14 -6.92 -15.32
C PHE A 124 21.10 -5.82 -15.53
N ILE A 125 21.56 -4.61 -15.83
CA ILE A 125 20.70 -3.45 -16.08
C ILE A 125 20.66 -3.21 -17.59
N GLN A 126 19.47 -3.03 -18.15
CA GLN A 126 19.29 -2.71 -19.55
C GLN A 126 18.15 -1.69 -19.71
N GLN A 127 18.32 -0.76 -20.65
CA GLN A 127 17.25 0.12 -21.08
C GLN A 127 16.43 -0.61 -22.17
N LEU A 128 15.12 -0.71 -21.97
CA LEU A 128 14.23 -1.30 -22.96
C LEU A 128 13.84 -0.27 -24.04
N LYS A 129 13.23 -0.74 -25.14
CA LYS A 129 12.75 0.12 -26.25
C LYS A 129 11.79 1.24 -25.80
N ASN A 130 11.16 1.10 -24.64
CA ASN A 130 10.29 2.11 -24.05
C ASN A 130 11.04 3.20 -23.25
N GLY A 131 12.38 3.22 -23.31
CA GLY A 131 13.24 4.17 -22.61
C GLY A 131 13.43 3.90 -21.11
N ARG A 132 12.79 2.86 -20.54
CA ARG A 132 12.89 2.55 -19.11
C ARG A 132 14.03 1.60 -18.82
N TRP A 133 14.79 1.92 -17.77
CA TRP A 133 15.80 1.05 -17.19
C TRP A 133 15.16 -0.07 -16.37
N HIS A 134 15.60 -1.29 -16.60
CA HIS A 134 15.15 -2.46 -15.88
C HIS A 134 16.32 -3.34 -15.44
N VAL A 135 16.11 -4.02 -14.31
CA VAL A 135 16.95 -5.14 -13.91
C VAL A 135 16.42 -6.37 -14.61
N MET A 136 17.27 -7.00 -15.41
CA MET A 136 16.94 -8.19 -16.18
C MET A 136 17.77 -9.38 -15.71
N GLN A 137 17.22 -10.58 -15.86
CA GLN A 137 17.91 -11.82 -15.54
C GLN A 137 17.56 -12.86 -16.59
N ARG A 138 18.54 -13.74 -16.87
CA ARG A 138 18.29 -14.91 -17.70
C ARG A 138 17.50 -15.94 -16.90
N VAL A 139 16.31 -16.29 -17.37
CA VAL A 139 15.41 -17.28 -16.75
C VAL A 139 15.63 -18.62 -17.44
N ALA A 140 16.04 -19.63 -16.67
CA ALA A 140 16.16 -20.99 -17.16
C ALA A 140 14.77 -21.56 -17.49
N GLY A 141 14.63 -22.29 -18.60
CA GLY A 141 13.38 -22.94 -19.01
C GLY A 141 12.50 -22.16 -19.99
N LYS A 142 12.84 -20.91 -20.35
CA LYS A 142 12.20 -20.19 -21.46
C LYS A 142 13.04 -20.33 -22.74
N ASN A 143 12.60 -21.15 -23.69
CA ASN A 143 13.31 -21.33 -24.97
C ASN A 143 13.18 -20.12 -25.90
N ARG A 144 12.07 -19.38 -25.81
CA ARG A 144 11.84 -18.13 -26.56
C ARG A 144 11.83 -16.96 -25.57
N TYR A 145 12.77 -16.03 -25.72
CA TYR A 145 13.04 -14.90 -24.82
C TYR A 145 13.47 -15.30 -23.40
N PRO A 146 14.68 -15.85 -23.25
CA PRO A 146 15.21 -16.29 -21.98
C PRO A 146 15.56 -15.13 -21.02
N ILE A 147 15.32 -13.87 -21.36
CA ILE A 147 15.66 -12.70 -20.55
C ILE A 147 14.36 -12.02 -20.12
N ASP A 148 14.15 -11.86 -18.81
CA ASP A 148 12.95 -11.22 -18.26
C ASP A 148 13.33 -10.18 -17.20
N VAL A 149 12.41 -9.26 -16.94
CA VAL A 149 12.54 -8.26 -15.88
C VAL A 149 12.37 -8.95 -14.54
N VAL A 150 13.33 -8.73 -13.63
CA VAL A 150 13.23 -9.26 -12.27
C VAL A 150 12.16 -8.50 -11.51
N LYS A 151 11.15 -9.23 -11.05
CA LYS A 151 9.97 -8.71 -10.35
C LYS A 151 9.84 -9.35 -8.98
N ILE A 152 9.17 -8.63 -8.08
CA ILE A 152 8.76 -9.11 -6.76
C ILE A 152 7.27 -9.42 -6.83
N PRO A 153 6.84 -10.65 -6.52
CA PRO A 153 5.43 -11.00 -6.53
C PRO A 153 4.69 -10.19 -5.48
N MET A 154 3.67 -9.44 -5.90
CA MET A 154 2.88 -8.57 -5.03
C MET A 154 1.39 -8.91 -5.04
N ALA A 155 0.90 -9.63 -6.05
CA ALA A 155 -0.53 -9.83 -6.27
C ALA A 155 -1.23 -10.55 -5.11
N VAL A 156 -0.67 -11.69 -4.68
CA VAL A 156 -1.18 -12.50 -3.57
C VAL A 156 -1.14 -11.74 -2.25
N PRO A 157 0.02 -11.23 -1.78
CA PRO A 157 0.11 -10.58 -0.47
C PRO A 157 -0.78 -9.33 -0.39
N LEU A 158 -0.89 -8.55 -1.48
CA LEU A 158 -1.81 -7.41 -1.51
C LEU A 158 -3.27 -7.86 -1.41
N THR A 159 -3.66 -8.92 -2.11
CA THR A 159 -5.06 -9.37 -2.12
C THR A 159 -5.45 -9.93 -0.76
N THR A 160 -4.62 -10.78 -0.17
CA THR A 160 -4.89 -11.42 1.12
C THR A 160 -4.95 -10.40 2.24
N ALA A 161 -3.91 -9.56 2.36
CA ALA A 161 -3.82 -8.57 3.44
C ALA A 161 -4.96 -7.55 3.39
N PHE A 162 -5.31 -7.01 2.21
CA PHE A 162 -6.39 -6.03 2.11
C PHE A 162 -7.76 -6.66 2.40
N LYS A 163 -8.05 -7.86 1.88
CA LYS A 163 -9.33 -8.54 2.16
C LYS A 163 -9.50 -8.83 3.66
N GLN A 164 -8.47 -9.38 4.31
CA GLN A 164 -8.51 -9.72 5.73
C GLN A 164 -8.62 -8.48 6.62
N ASN A 165 -7.78 -7.46 6.39
CA ASN A 165 -7.75 -6.29 7.27
C ASN A 165 -8.96 -5.36 7.10
N ILE A 166 -9.55 -5.26 5.91
CA ILE A 166 -10.75 -4.45 5.72
C ILE A 166 -11.88 -5.00 6.58
N GLU A 167 -12.16 -6.30 6.52
CA GLU A 167 -13.21 -6.92 7.32
C GLU A 167 -12.93 -6.84 8.82
N ARG A 168 -11.69 -7.15 9.23
CA ARG A 168 -11.29 -7.08 10.63
C ARG A 168 -11.44 -5.68 11.22
N ILE A 169 -10.87 -4.67 10.57
CA ILE A 169 -10.89 -3.29 11.09
C ILE A 169 -12.29 -2.68 11.00
N ARG A 170 -13.08 -3.04 9.98
CA ARG A 170 -14.47 -2.62 9.90
C ARG A 170 -15.23 -3.09 11.13
N ARG A 171 -15.12 -4.36 11.51
CA ARG A 171 -15.81 -4.90 12.70
C ARG A 171 -15.30 -4.28 14.01
N GLU A 172 -13.98 -4.16 14.16
CA GLU A 172 -13.37 -3.70 15.41
C GLU A 172 -13.47 -2.18 15.64
N ARG A 173 -13.26 -1.36 14.60
CA ARG A 173 -13.09 0.09 14.73
C ARG A 173 -14.28 0.92 14.27
N LEU A 174 -15.11 0.42 13.35
CA LEU A 174 -16.21 1.23 12.81
C LEU A 174 -17.20 1.70 13.89
N PRO A 175 -17.65 0.85 14.84
CA PRO A 175 -18.56 1.30 15.88
C PRO A 175 -17.94 2.39 16.76
N LYS A 176 -16.65 2.23 17.11
CA LYS A 176 -15.90 3.19 17.94
C LYS A 176 -15.72 4.54 17.24
N GLU A 177 -15.33 4.52 15.96
CA GLU A 177 -15.15 5.73 15.16
C GLU A 177 -16.49 6.42 14.87
N LEU A 178 -17.58 5.67 14.67
CA LEU A 178 -18.91 6.24 14.51
C LEU A 178 -19.38 6.94 15.80
N GLY A 179 -19.23 6.29 16.96
CA GLY A 179 -19.59 6.90 18.24
C GLY A 179 -18.81 8.20 18.49
N TYR A 180 -17.49 8.16 18.27
CA TYR A 180 -16.65 9.35 18.38
C TYR A 180 -17.07 10.45 17.39
N ALA A 181 -17.29 10.10 16.12
CA ALA A 181 -17.63 11.08 15.09
C ALA A 181 -19.00 11.71 15.34
N LEU A 182 -19.98 10.92 15.81
CA LEU A 182 -21.30 11.42 16.19
C LEU A 182 -21.21 12.38 17.37
N GLN A 183 -20.53 12.01 18.45
CA GLN A 183 -20.33 12.91 19.60
C GLN A 183 -19.67 14.22 19.19
N HIS A 184 -18.65 14.15 18.32
CA HIS A 184 -17.97 15.34 17.82
C HIS A 184 -18.89 16.24 16.98
N GLN A 185 -19.68 15.67 16.06
CA GLN A 185 -20.62 16.44 15.24
C GLN A 185 -21.79 17.02 16.05
N LEU A 186 -22.34 16.25 17.00
CA LEU A 186 -23.42 16.71 17.88
C LEU A 186 -22.99 17.92 18.72
N ARG A 187 -21.75 17.91 19.24
CA ARG A 187 -21.19 19.08 19.95
C ARG A 187 -21.13 20.35 19.11
N MET A 188 -20.93 20.24 17.80
CA MET A 188 -20.89 21.41 16.91
C MET A 188 -22.28 21.92 16.51
N VAL A 189 -23.26 21.03 16.43
CA VAL A 189 -24.58 21.34 15.87
C VAL A 189 -25.60 21.78 16.93
N ILE A 190 -25.50 21.26 18.16
CA ILE A 190 -26.38 21.65 19.26
C ILE A 190 -25.99 23.07 19.72
N LYS A 191 -26.78 24.07 19.31
CA LYS A 191 -26.73 25.41 19.90
C LYS A 191 -27.54 25.40 21.20
N ARG A 192 -26.94 25.96 22.27
CA ARG A 192 -27.63 26.22 23.54
C ARG A 192 -28.54 27.42 23.41
#